data_AF-A0A662MWJ9-F1
#
_entry.id   AF-A0A662MWJ9-F1
#
_cell.length_a   1.000
_cell.length_b   1.000
_cell.length_c   1.000
_cell.angle_alpha   90.00
_cell.angle_beta   90.00
_cell.angle_gamma   90.00
#
_symmetry.space_group_name_H-M   'P 1'
#
loop_
_entity.id
_entity.type
_entity.pdbx_description
1 polymer ?
#
loop_
_entity_poly.entity_id
_entity_poly.type
_entity_poly.pdbx_seq_one_letter_code
_entity_poly.pdbx_strand_id
1 'polypeptide(L)'
;DRNKYPEGKIKEPGRVPELLEKYPNLYGDLSAESGYNAVNRDWEFAAWFLDKFQDKLLFGTDYGLTDLDLRHVELYNRFLEEGIINDRIYDKIMWQNATKLLRL
;
A
#
# COMPACT_ATOMS: atom_id res chain seq x y z
N ASP A 1 5.22 -11.47 -19.32
CA ASP A 1 5.24 -10.15 -19.99
C ASP A 1 5.58 -9.10 -18.94
N ARG A 2 6.53 -8.20 -19.19
CA ARG A 2 6.95 -7.16 -18.23
C ARG A 2 6.10 -5.88 -18.34
N ASN A 3 5.24 -5.79 -19.35
CA ASN A 3 4.47 -4.59 -19.65
C ASN A 3 3.05 -4.61 -19.07
N LYS A 4 2.76 -5.54 -18.16
CA LYS A 4 1.43 -5.70 -17.55
C LYS A 4 1.57 -5.91 -16.06
N TYR A 5 0.57 -5.43 -15.33
CA TYR A 5 0.42 -5.78 -13.94
C TYR A 5 0.05 -7.26 -13.80
N PRO A 6 0.67 -7.98 -12.84
CA PRO A 6 0.35 -9.37 -12.61
C PRO A 6 -1.06 -9.49 -12.02
N GLU A 7 -1.80 -10.49 -12.50
CA GLU A 7 -3.13 -10.84 -12.01
C GLU A 7 -3.07 -12.07 -11.09
N GLY A 8 -4.09 -12.23 -10.24
CA GLY A 8 -4.26 -13.37 -9.36
C GLY A 8 -3.33 -13.39 -8.14
N LYS A 9 -3.45 -14.48 -7.36
CA LYS A 9 -2.76 -14.67 -6.08
C LYS A 9 -1.24 -14.65 -6.20
N ILE A 10 -0.61 -14.12 -5.16
CA ILE A 10 0.84 -14.04 -5.00
C ILE A 10 1.34 -15.39 -4.51
N LYS A 11 2.04 -16.12 -5.38
CA LYS A 11 2.58 -17.44 -5.02
C LYS A 11 3.73 -17.32 -4.04
N GLU A 12 4.63 -16.37 -4.27
CA GLU A 12 5.82 -16.14 -3.46
C GLU A 12 6.13 -14.64 -3.36
N PRO A 13 6.65 -14.14 -2.22
CA PRO A 13 7.06 -12.76 -2.09
C PRO A 13 8.16 -12.39 -3.10
N GLY A 14 8.03 -11.20 -3.69
CA GLY A 14 9.07 -10.62 -4.54
C GLY A 14 10.22 -9.99 -3.73
N ARG A 15 11.02 -9.16 -4.41
CA ARG A 15 12.18 -8.49 -3.80
C ARG A 15 11.79 -7.36 -2.83
N VAL A 16 10.61 -6.77 -2.98
CA VAL A 16 10.17 -5.60 -2.21
C VAL A 16 10.14 -5.86 -0.70
N PRO A 17 9.51 -6.93 -0.17
CA PRO A 17 9.56 -7.26 1.25
C PRO A 17 10.98 -7.37 1.82
N GLU A 18 11.90 -8.03 1.11
CA GLU A 18 13.29 -8.16 1.56
C GLU A 18 14.00 -6.80 1.64
N LEU A 19 13.78 -5.92 0.65
CA LEU A 19 14.38 -4.59 0.63
C LEU A 19 13.81 -3.71 1.76
N LEU A 20 12.50 -3.76 1.98
CA LEU A 20 11.84 -3.03 3.07
C LEU A 20 12.29 -3.53 4.44
N GLU A 21 12.62 -4.82 4.59
CA GLU A 21 13.18 -5.36 5.83
C GLU A 21 14.64 -4.92 6.03
N LYS A 22 15.45 -4.98 4.97
CA LYS A 22 16.88 -4.67 5.02
C LYS A 22 17.20 -3.20 5.26
N TYR A 23 16.44 -2.28 4.65
CA TYR A 23 16.79 -0.86 4.66
C TYR A 23 15.85 -0.05 5.56
N PRO A 24 16.32 0.50 6.69
CA PRO A 24 15.48 1.22 7.64
C PRO A 24 14.89 2.52 7.08
N ASN A 25 15.55 3.11 6.08
CA ASN A 25 15.17 4.37 5.44
C ASN A 25 14.46 4.19 4.09
N LEU A 26 14.11 2.97 3.70
CA LEU A 26 13.33 2.70 2.49
C LEU A 26 11.84 2.74 2.80
N TYR A 27 11.09 3.44 1.96
CA TYR A 27 9.63 3.55 2.03
C TYR A 27 9.01 3.04 0.73
N GLY A 28 7.79 2.52 0.80
CA GLY A 28 6.96 2.19 -0.35
C GLY A 28 5.83 3.20 -0.49
N ASP A 29 5.69 3.80 -1.67
CA ASP A 29 4.50 4.57 -2.00
C ASP A 29 3.40 3.63 -2.53
N LEU A 30 2.17 3.85 -2.09
CA LEU A 30 0.99 3.10 -2.51
C LEU A 30 0.10 4.00 -3.35
N SER A 31 0.66 4.42 -4.48
CA SER A 31 0.02 5.28 -5.47
C SER A 31 -0.07 4.58 -6.83
N ALA A 32 -0.81 5.20 -7.76
CA ALA A 32 -1.02 4.69 -9.12
C ALA A 32 -1.60 3.27 -9.19
N GLU A 33 -1.70 2.73 -10.40
CA GLU A 33 -2.13 1.36 -10.62
C GLU A 33 -1.15 0.33 -10.02
N SER A 34 0.14 0.69 -9.89
CA SER A 34 1.15 -0.18 -9.29
C SER A 34 0.88 -0.45 -7.81
N GLY A 35 0.62 0.61 -7.03
CA GLY A 35 0.29 0.49 -5.61
C GLY A 35 -1.06 -0.18 -5.41
N TYR A 36 -2.06 0.19 -6.22
CA TYR A 36 -3.39 -0.41 -6.18
C TYR A 36 -3.34 -1.92 -6.40
N ASN A 37 -2.77 -2.35 -7.53
CA ASN A 37 -2.71 -3.77 -7.89
C ASN A 37 -1.85 -4.58 -6.92
N ALA A 38 -0.80 -3.99 -6.34
CA ALA A 38 0.06 -4.67 -5.38
C ALA A 38 -0.69 -5.17 -4.14
N VAL A 39 -1.73 -4.43 -3.70
CA VAL A 39 -2.51 -4.76 -2.49
C VAL A 39 -3.92 -5.26 -2.80
N ASN A 40 -4.49 -4.99 -3.98
CA ASN A 40 -5.85 -5.41 -4.30
C ASN A 40 -5.95 -6.83 -4.87
N ARG A 41 -4.93 -7.32 -5.59
CA ARG A 41 -5.02 -8.59 -6.31
C ARG A 41 -5.01 -9.85 -5.44
N ASP A 42 -4.57 -9.72 -4.19
CA ASP A 42 -4.48 -10.80 -3.22
C ASP A 42 -4.58 -10.24 -1.79
N TRP A 43 -5.77 -10.34 -1.19
CA TRP A 43 -6.05 -9.73 0.11
C TRP A 43 -5.38 -10.46 1.28
N GLU A 44 -5.10 -11.76 1.15
CA GLU A 44 -4.34 -12.50 2.16
C GLU A 44 -2.91 -12.00 2.22
N PHE A 45 -2.29 -11.82 1.04
CA PHE A 45 -0.96 -11.22 0.96
C PHE A 45 -0.97 -9.75 1.38
N ALA A 46 -2.01 -9.00 1.02
CA ALA A 46 -2.15 -7.61 1.41
C ALA A 46 -2.21 -7.45 2.92
N ALA A 47 -3.03 -8.24 3.62
CA ALA A 47 -3.12 -8.22 5.08
C ALA A 47 -1.73 -8.40 5.72
N TRP A 48 -0.98 -9.42 5.29
CA TRP A 48 0.37 -9.67 5.77
C TRP A 48 1.34 -8.52 5.44
N PHE A 49 1.32 -8.03 4.20
CA PHE A 49 2.26 -6.99 3.74
C PHE A 49 2.01 -5.66 4.44
N LEU A 50 0.75 -5.25 4.54
CA LEU A 50 0.32 -4.02 5.19
C LEU A 50 0.63 -4.06 6.69
N ASP A 51 0.37 -5.17 7.38
CA ASP A 51 0.73 -5.28 8.80
C ASP A 51 2.24 -5.30 9.01
N LYS A 52 2.99 -6.14 8.27
CA LYS A 52 4.45 -6.27 8.44
C LYS A 52 5.20 -4.96 8.15
N PHE A 53 4.76 -4.18 7.16
CA PHE A 53 5.46 -2.99 6.71
C PHE A 53 4.73 -1.68 7.02
N GLN A 54 3.72 -1.69 7.90
CA GLN A 54 2.85 -0.54 8.21
C GLN A 54 3.58 0.78 8.50
N ASP A 55 4.80 0.75 9.04
CA ASP A 55 5.59 1.95 9.39
C ASP A 55 6.42 2.53 8.23
N LYS A 56 6.39 1.87 7.06
CA LYS A 56 7.20 2.20 5.87
C LYS A 56 6.36 2.43 4.61
N LEU A 57 5.05 2.43 4.74
CA LEU A 57 4.12 2.58 3.62
C LEU A 57 3.46 3.95 3.66
N LEU A 58 3.34 4.57 2.49
CA LEU A 58 2.81 5.93 2.32
C LEU A 58 1.66 5.90 1.33
N PHE A 59 0.50 6.41 1.72
CA PHE A 59 -0.60 6.64 0.79
C PHE A 59 -0.28 7.77 -0.20
N GLY A 60 -0.69 7.59 -1.46
CA GLY A 60 -0.61 8.61 -2.49
C GLY A 60 -1.64 8.37 -3.58
N THR A 61 -2.16 9.45 -4.18
CA THR A 61 -3.21 9.34 -5.21
C THR A 61 -2.65 9.24 -6.63
N ASP A 62 -1.47 9.81 -6.89
CA ASP A 62 -0.88 9.97 -8.22
C ASP A 62 -1.77 10.76 -9.22
N TYR A 63 -2.53 11.75 -8.71
CA TYR A 63 -3.41 12.60 -9.53
C TYR A 63 -2.98 14.07 -9.57
N GLY A 64 -3.01 14.66 -10.77
CA GLY A 64 -2.57 16.03 -11.07
C GLY A 64 -3.67 17.08 -11.31
N LEU A 65 -4.94 16.78 -10.96
CA LEU A 65 -6.18 17.55 -11.20
C LEU A 65 -6.76 17.44 -12.62
N THR A 66 -7.78 16.60 -12.77
CA THR A 66 -9.07 16.88 -13.48
C THR A 66 -10.06 15.72 -13.39
N ASP A 67 -9.61 14.49 -13.08
CA ASP A 67 -10.48 13.35 -12.82
C ASP A 67 -9.90 12.55 -11.64
N LEU A 68 -10.46 12.75 -10.44
CA LEU A 68 -9.96 12.09 -9.24
C LEU A 68 -10.55 10.69 -9.13
N ASP A 69 -9.72 9.69 -9.33
CA ASP A 69 -10.03 8.31 -9.01
C ASP A 69 -9.84 8.07 -7.51
N LEU A 70 -10.91 7.67 -6.84
CA LEU A 70 -10.92 7.42 -5.41
C LEU A 70 -10.70 5.94 -5.05
N ARG A 71 -10.40 5.07 -6.03
CA ARG A 71 -10.28 3.62 -5.81
C ARG A 71 -9.32 3.23 -4.70
N HIS A 72 -8.22 3.95 -4.49
CA HIS A 72 -7.32 3.66 -3.35
C HIS A 72 -8.00 3.97 -2.02
N VAL A 73 -8.65 5.13 -1.88
CA VAL A 73 -9.37 5.50 -0.64
C VAL A 73 -10.46 4.48 -0.34
N GLU A 74 -11.26 4.13 -1.35
CA GLU A 74 -12.31 3.13 -1.24
C GLU A 74 -11.75 1.76 -0.81
N LEU A 75 -10.61 1.34 -1.36
CA LEU A 75 -9.97 0.08 -1.01
C LEU A 75 -9.50 0.05 0.45
N TYR A 76 -8.86 1.12 0.95
CA TYR A 76 -8.41 1.16 2.34
C TYR A 76 -9.57 1.24 3.33
N ASN A 77 -10.64 1.98 3.01
CA ASN A 77 -11.87 1.96 3.79
C ASN A 77 -12.44 0.54 3.86
N ARG A 78 -12.49 -0.16 2.73
CA ARG A 78 -12.98 -1.53 2.68
C ARG A 78 -12.09 -2.50 3.47
N PHE A 79 -10.76 -2.35 3.40
CA PHE A 79 -9.85 -3.13 4.25
C PHE A 79 -10.08 -2.91 5.74
N LEU A 80 -10.42 -1.68 6.14
CA LEU A 80 -10.77 -1.37 7.52
C LEU A 80 -12.10 -2.00 7.92
N GLU A 81 -13.15 -1.82 7.11
CA GLU A 81 -14.50 -2.34 7.34
C GLU A 81 -14.54 -3.87 7.40
N GLU A 82 -13.79 -4.55 6.53
CA GLU A 82 -13.71 -6.02 6.49
C GLU A 82 -12.66 -6.60 7.44
N GLY A 83 -11.96 -5.77 8.22
CA GLY A 83 -10.98 -6.20 9.23
C GLY A 83 -9.69 -6.79 8.65
N ILE A 84 -9.39 -6.50 7.38
CA ILE A 84 -8.11 -6.83 6.73
C ILE A 84 -6.96 -6.07 7.40
N ILE A 85 -7.24 -4.83 7.81
CA ILE A 85 -6.38 -3.98 8.64
C ILE A 85 -7.19 -3.39 9.78
N ASN A 86 -6.51 -2.84 10.79
CA ASN A 86 -7.13 -2.11 11.91
C ASN A 86 -6.85 -0.61 11.81
N ASP A 87 -7.50 0.18 12.66
CA ASP A 87 -7.38 1.66 12.70
C ASP A 87 -5.92 2.12 12.77
N ARG A 88 -5.07 1.44 13.54
CA ARG A 88 -3.65 1.79 13.68
C ARG A 88 -2.90 1.65 12.35
N ILE A 89 -3.11 0.55 11.64
CA ILE A 89 -2.46 0.32 10.33
C ILE A 89 -3.00 1.33 9.31
N TYR A 90 -4.32 1.53 9.31
CA TYR A 90 -4.98 2.50 8.44
C TYR A 90 -4.39 3.90 8.62
N ASP A 91 -4.38 4.44 9.85
CA ASP A 91 -3.87 5.77 10.15
C ASP A 91 -2.40 5.94 9.78
N LYS A 92 -1.57 4.93 10.07
CA LYS A 92 -0.15 4.93 9.71
C LYS A 92 0.06 5.17 8.22
N ILE A 93 -0.63 4.38 7.40
CA ILE A 93 -0.49 4.40 5.95
C ILE A 93 -1.12 5.65 5.36
N MET A 94 -2.35 5.97 5.80
CA MET A 94 -3.15 7.04 5.21
C MET A 94 -2.60 8.43 5.50
N TRP A 95 -1.92 8.64 6.63
CA TRP A 95 -1.35 9.96 6.92
C TRP A 95 -0.15 9.99 7.89
N GLN A 96 -0.12 9.20 8.97
CA GLN A 96 0.87 9.43 10.05
C GLN A 96 2.32 9.24 9.59
N ASN A 97 2.58 8.24 8.73
CA ASN A 97 3.92 8.00 8.21
C ASN A 97 4.40 9.17 7.35
N ALA A 98 3.53 9.71 6.50
CA ALA A 98 3.85 10.86 5.66
C ALA A 98 4.11 12.11 6.53
N THR A 99 3.23 12.38 7.50
CA THR A 99 3.42 13.49 8.47
C THR A 99 4.76 13.37 9.19
N LYS A 100 5.10 12.17 9.68
CA LYS A 100 6.38 11.93 10.38
C LYS A 100 7.59 12.10 9.45
N LEU A 101 7.54 11.54 8.24
CA LEU A 101 8.65 11.56 7.30
C LEU A 101 8.92 12.97 6.78
N LEU A 102 7.85 13.70 6.44
CA LEU A 102 7.90 15.03 5.83
C LEU A 102 7.93 16.17 6.87
N ARG A 103 7.74 15.86 8.16
CA ARG A 103 7.71 16.81 9.28
C ARG A 103 6.63 17.89 9.11
N LEU A 104 5.43 17.44 8.79
CA LEU A 104 4.23 18.26 8.63
C LEU A 104 3.52 18.52 9.96
#